data_AF-A0A529Y0U7-F1
#
_entry.id   AF-A0A529Y0U7-F1
#
_cell.length_a   1.000
_cell.length_b   1.000
_cell.length_c   1.000
_cell.angle_alpha   90.00
_cell.angle_beta   90.00
_cell.angle_gamma   90.00
#
_symmetry.space_group_name_H-M   'P 1'
#
loop_
_entity.id
_entity.type
_entity.pdbx_description
1 polymer ?
#
loop_
_entity_poly.entity_id
_entity_poly.type
_entity_poly.pdbx_seq_one_letter_code
_entity_poly.pdbx_strand_id
1 'polypeptide(L)'
;ANERASLSFGSILAMMAALLFGAAILIFVAANWEAFPRLLRVAALFAVILTGYVGGAVLKARDHAAIGEALWIVAAAAFGGAIALIGQMYHLSGDEASALVTWCAGTALAAVALRSSPLTVAAVGIADAWLVLKGFGFYWHAETPHLFIVVAIVLFAISFWTRSRAARHLVILSVILYLVL
;
A
#
# COMPACT_ATOMS: atom_id res chain seq x y z
N ALA A 1 -26.10 15.51 -24.23
CA ALA A 1 -25.13 16.57 -23.90
C ALA A 1 -23.96 15.91 -23.19
N ASN A 2 -22.79 15.85 -23.84
CA ASN A 2 -21.59 15.21 -23.30
C ASN A 2 -20.56 16.33 -23.17
N GLU A 3 -20.54 16.98 -22.01
CA GLU A 3 -19.58 18.05 -21.71
C GLU A 3 -18.19 17.42 -21.57
N ARG A 4 -17.44 17.42 -22.67
CA ARG A 4 -15.99 17.24 -22.61
C ARG A 4 -15.44 18.48 -21.91
N ALA A 5 -15.18 18.38 -20.61
CA ALA A 5 -14.45 19.39 -19.87
C ALA A 5 -13.12 19.63 -20.60
N SER A 6 -13.00 20.75 -21.30
CA SER A 6 -11.76 21.16 -21.92
C SER A 6 -10.77 21.45 -20.80
N LEU A 7 -9.69 20.67 -20.73
CA LEU A 7 -8.57 20.97 -19.84
C LEU A 7 -8.08 22.39 -20.19
N SER A 8 -8.37 23.36 -19.33
CA SER A 8 -7.94 24.74 -19.54
C SER A 8 -6.42 24.81 -19.41
N PHE A 9 -5.75 25.63 -20.22
CA PHE A 9 -4.30 25.82 -20.13
C PHE A 9 -3.83 26.14 -18.70
N GLY A 10 -4.63 26.91 -17.95
CA GLY A 10 -4.39 27.19 -16.54
C GLY A 10 -4.43 25.95 -15.65
N SER A 11 -5.35 25.01 -15.87
CA SER A 11 -5.42 23.75 -15.11
C SER A 11 -4.22 22.85 -15.36
N ILE A 12 -3.72 22.79 -16.59
CA ILE A 12 -2.51 22.03 -16.95
C ILE A 12 -1.29 22.66 -16.29
N LEU A 13 -1.14 23.99 -16.38
CA LEU A 13 -0.02 24.71 -15.77
C LEU A 13 -0.05 24.57 -14.23
N ALA A 14 -1.23 24.66 -13.61
CA ALA A 14 -1.39 24.45 -12.17
C ALA A 14 -1.03 23.02 -11.76
N MET A 15 -1.42 22.01 -12.55
CA MET A 15 -1.06 20.61 -12.31
C MET A 15 0.45 20.37 -12.44
N MET A 16 1.08 20.94 -13.48
CA MET A 16 2.54 20.89 -13.65
C MET A 16 3.26 21.60 -12.50
N ALA A 17 2.78 22.78 -12.07
CA ALA A 17 3.35 23.51 -10.96
C ALA A 17 3.26 22.72 -9.64
N ALA A 18 2.09 22.11 -9.37
CA ALA A 18 1.91 21.25 -8.20
C ALA A 18 2.84 20.02 -8.25
N LEU A 19 2.99 19.39 -9.42
CA LEU A 19 3.87 18.25 -9.62
C LEU A 19 5.35 18.62 -9.42
N LEU A 20 5.80 19.71 -10.05
CA LEU A 20 7.17 20.21 -9.92
C LEU A 20 7.49 20.64 -8.49
N PHE A 21 6.54 21.29 -7.82
CA PHE A 21 6.69 21.68 -6.42
C PHE A 21 6.80 20.45 -5.52
N GLY A 22 5.94 19.45 -5.73
CA GLY A 22 6.04 18.16 -5.04
C GLY A 22 7.38 17.48 -5.28
N ALA A 23 7.84 17.42 -6.53
CA ALA A 23 9.14 16.88 -6.90
C ALA A 23 10.29 17.64 -6.25
N ALA A 24 10.22 18.98 -6.19
CA ALA A 24 11.24 19.80 -5.54
C ALA A 24 11.33 19.50 -4.03
N ILE A 25 10.20 19.33 -3.34
CA ILE A 25 10.17 18.91 -1.94
C ILE A 25 10.83 17.53 -1.79
N LEU A 26 10.45 16.56 -2.63
CA LEU A 26 11.02 15.21 -2.59
C LEU A 26 12.53 15.22 -2.80
N ILE A 27 13.03 15.97 -3.79
CA ILE A 27 14.46 16.10 -4.09
C ILE A 27 15.19 16.78 -2.93
N PHE A 28 14.62 17.86 -2.37
CA PHE A 28 15.23 18.55 -1.23
C PHE A 28 15.35 17.63 0.00
N VAL A 29 14.29 16.89 0.33
CA VAL A 29 14.31 15.93 1.44
C VAL A 29 15.31 14.81 1.17
N ALA A 30 15.35 14.29 -0.07
CA ALA A 30 16.29 13.25 -0.47
C ALA A 30 17.76 13.73 -0.39
N ALA A 31 18.04 14.95 -0.85
CA ALA A 31 19.38 15.54 -0.82
C ALA A 31 19.89 15.77 0.61
N ASN A 32 18.99 16.04 1.56
CA ASN A 32 19.32 16.22 2.98
C ASN A 32 19.12 14.94 3.81
N TRP A 33 18.78 13.80 3.17
CA TRP A 33 18.39 12.58 3.87
C TRP A 33 19.48 12.09 4.82
N GLU A 34 20.74 12.11 4.38
CA GLU A 34 21.88 11.67 5.17
C GLU A 34 22.12 12.54 6.43
N ALA A 35 21.81 13.83 6.35
CA ALA A 35 21.97 14.76 7.47
C ALA A 35 20.92 14.54 8.58
N PHE A 36 19.77 13.94 8.27
CA PHE A 36 18.73 13.71 9.28
C PHE A 36 19.10 12.58 10.25
N PRO A 37 18.96 12.79 11.58
CA PRO A 37 19.09 11.71 12.54
C PRO A 37 18.11 10.57 12.25
N ARG A 38 18.51 9.33 12.52
CA ARG A 38 17.70 8.12 12.27
C ARG A 38 16.29 8.22 12.86
N LEU A 39 16.19 8.74 14.08
CA LEU A 39 14.90 8.93 14.77
C LEU A 39 13.98 9.90 14.02
N LEU A 40 14.53 10.97 13.43
CA LEU A 40 13.76 11.95 12.68
C LEU A 40 13.22 11.34 11.37
N ARG A 41 14.01 10.52 10.68
CA ARG A 41 13.58 9.80 9.48
C ARG A 41 12.40 8.87 9.79
N VAL A 42 12.50 8.11 10.88
CA VAL A 42 11.42 7.23 11.34
C VAL A 42 10.19 8.04 11.71
N ALA A 43 10.34 9.10 12.51
CA ALA A 43 9.24 9.98 12.88
C ALA A 43 8.54 10.59 11.66
N ALA A 44 9.30 11.01 10.65
CA ALA A 44 8.75 11.54 9.39
C ALA A 44 7.95 10.48 8.62
N LEU A 45 8.44 9.23 8.53
CA LEU A 45 7.70 8.13 7.91
C LEU A 45 6.37 7.87 8.64
N PHE A 46 6.41 7.79 9.97
CA PHE A 46 5.19 7.64 10.79
C PHE A 46 4.24 8.82 10.62
N ALA A 47 4.75 10.05 10.56
CA ALA A 47 3.93 11.24 10.35
C ALA A 47 3.23 11.23 8.99
N VAL A 48 3.91 10.81 7.91
CA VAL A 48 3.32 10.67 6.57
C VAL A 48 2.21 9.62 6.58
N ILE A 49 2.45 8.45 7.16
CA ILE A 49 1.46 7.37 7.25
C ILE A 49 0.24 7.81 8.06
N LEU A 50 0.46 8.41 9.24
CA LEU A 50 -0.60 8.88 10.12
C LEU A 50 -1.44 9.97 9.44
N THR A 51 -0.78 10.95 8.81
CA THR A 51 -1.47 12.04 8.10
C THR A 51 -2.26 11.51 6.91
N GLY A 52 -1.75 10.49 6.20
CA GLY A 52 -2.48 9.83 5.12
C GLY A 52 -3.74 9.11 5.60
N TYR A 53 -3.65 8.34 6.69
CA TYR A 53 -4.82 7.64 7.24
C TYR A 53 -5.85 8.59 7.86
N VAL A 54 -5.40 9.51 8.73
CA VAL A 54 -6.28 10.49 9.40
C VAL A 54 -6.84 11.48 8.39
N GLY A 55 -6.01 12.02 7.50
CA GLY A 55 -6.43 12.93 6.44
C GLY A 55 -7.44 12.27 5.49
N GLY A 56 -7.21 11.00 5.12
CA GLY A 56 -8.16 10.23 4.33
C GLY A 56 -9.49 10.00 5.05
N ALA A 57 -9.47 9.75 6.36
CA ALA A 57 -10.68 9.59 7.17
C ALA A 57 -11.47 10.91 7.30
N VAL A 58 -10.77 12.03 7.53
CA VAL A 58 -11.39 13.37 7.57
C VAL A 58 -12.02 13.72 6.23
N LEU A 59 -11.33 13.46 5.11
CA LEU A 59 -11.87 13.75 3.77
C LEU A 59 -13.05 12.87 3.40
N LYS A 60 -13.02 11.58 3.79
CA LYS A 60 -14.16 10.69 3.63
C LYS A 60 -15.38 11.16 4.44
N ALA A 61 -15.17 11.74 5.63
CA ALA A 61 -16.24 12.33 6.43
C ALA A 61 -16.79 13.65 5.86
N ARG A 62 -16.04 14.33 4.97
CA ARG A 62 -16.45 15.57 4.29
C ARG A 62 -16.98 15.33 2.87
N ASP A 63 -17.61 14.18 2.62
CA ASP A 63 -18.14 13.76 1.31
C ASP A 63 -17.12 13.61 0.16
N HIS A 64 -15.82 13.73 0.43
CA HIS A 64 -14.76 13.49 -0.56
C HIS A 64 -14.24 12.04 -0.49
N ALA A 65 -15.16 11.08 -0.57
CA ALA A 65 -14.86 9.65 -0.36
C ALA A 65 -13.75 9.11 -1.28
N ALA A 66 -13.74 9.50 -2.56
CA ALA A 66 -12.74 9.03 -3.52
C ALA A 66 -11.31 9.52 -3.16
N ILE A 67 -11.17 10.77 -2.74
CA ILE A 67 -9.88 11.35 -2.33
C ILE A 67 -9.44 10.71 -1.00
N GLY A 68 -10.38 10.47 -0.08
CA GLY A 68 -10.11 9.76 1.17
C GLY A 68 -9.55 8.36 0.96
N GLU A 69 -10.15 7.59 0.05
CA GLU A 69 -9.66 6.25 -0.30
C GLU A 69 -8.32 6.28 -1.02
N ALA A 70 -8.08 7.27 -1.89
CA ALA A 70 -6.78 7.46 -2.53
C ALA A 70 -5.67 7.74 -1.49
N LEU A 71 -5.95 8.60 -0.50
CA LEU A 71 -5.01 8.87 0.59
C LEU A 71 -4.71 7.64 1.45
N TRP A 72 -5.70 6.78 1.67
CA TRP A 72 -5.48 5.52 2.38
C TRP A 72 -4.59 4.56 1.61
N ILE A 73 -4.73 4.49 0.28
CA ILE A 73 -3.82 3.72 -0.58
C ILE A 73 -2.41 4.29 -0.51
N VAL A 74 -2.26 5.62 -0.57
CA VAL A 74 -0.96 6.28 -0.42
C VAL A 74 -0.36 5.98 0.96
N ALA A 75 -1.14 6.01 2.04
CA ALA A 75 -0.68 5.67 3.38
C ALA A 75 -0.23 4.21 3.49
N ALA A 76 -0.97 3.28 2.88
CA ALA A 76 -0.58 1.86 2.82
C ALA A 76 0.71 1.65 2.02
N ALA A 77 0.90 2.36 0.91
CA ALA A 77 2.14 2.32 0.14
C ALA A 77 3.33 2.92 0.93
N ALA A 78 3.10 4.05 1.61
CA ALA A 78 4.10 4.67 2.48
C ALA A 78 4.49 3.74 3.64
N PHE A 79 3.56 2.95 4.17
CA PHE A 79 3.85 1.93 5.19
C PHE A 79 4.78 0.83 4.65
N GLY A 80 4.53 0.28 3.48
CA GLY A 80 5.43 -0.68 2.83
C GLY A 80 6.82 -0.11 2.57
N GLY A 81 6.87 1.11 2.01
CA GLY A 81 8.13 1.84 1.79
C GLY A 81 8.90 2.12 3.09
N ALA A 82 8.19 2.45 4.18
CA ALA A 82 8.80 2.66 5.49
C ALA A 82 9.44 1.38 6.03
N ILE A 83 8.78 0.21 5.88
CA ILE A 83 9.36 -1.09 6.27
C ILE A 83 10.68 -1.32 5.52
N ALA A 84 10.69 -1.12 4.20
CA ALA A 84 11.90 -1.28 3.39
C ALA A 84 13.01 -0.31 3.82
N LEU A 85 12.71 0.97 3.99
CA LEU A 85 13.69 1.98 4.41
C LEU A 85 14.26 1.71 5.80
N ILE A 86 13.43 1.27 6.75
CA ILE A 86 13.87 0.88 8.09
C ILE A 86 14.77 -0.36 8.01
N GLY A 87 14.39 -1.35 7.20
CA GLY A 87 15.20 -2.55 6.95
C GLY A 87 16.60 -2.20 6.44
N GLN A 88 16.68 -1.33 5.44
CA GLN A 88 17.95 -0.83 4.90
C GLN A 88 18.74 -0.04 5.97
N MET A 89 18.09 0.85 6.71
CA MET A 89 18.76 1.70 7.70
C MET A 89 19.37 0.89 8.86
N TYR A 90 18.69 -0.15 9.33
CA TYR A 90 19.14 -1.00 10.43
C TYR A 90 19.90 -2.25 9.98
N HIS A 91 20.22 -2.38 8.68
CA HIS A 91 20.87 -3.57 8.12
C HIS A 91 20.20 -4.87 8.56
N LEU A 92 18.86 -4.88 8.61
CA LEU A 92 18.12 -6.08 8.96
C LEU A 92 18.29 -7.09 7.82
N SER A 93 19.07 -8.15 8.06
CA SER A 93 19.22 -9.29 7.15
C SER A 93 17.98 -10.20 7.11
N GLY A 94 16.80 -9.63 7.35
CA GLY A 94 15.54 -10.37 7.43
C GLY A 94 15.05 -10.81 6.04
N ASP A 95 14.30 -11.91 6.02
CA ASP A 95 13.64 -12.40 4.81
C ASP A 95 12.71 -11.32 4.25
N GLU A 96 12.91 -10.91 2.98
CA GLU A 96 12.06 -9.95 2.29
C GLU A 96 10.58 -10.36 2.33
N ALA A 97 10.33 -11.66 2.36
CA ALA A 97 8.99 -12.20 2.48
C ALA A 97 8.32 -11.85 3.82
N SER A 98 9.08 -11.75 4.92
CA SER A 98 8.55 -11.35 6.22
C SER A 98 8.12 -9.87 6.26
N ALA A 99 8.83 -9.01 5.52
CA ALA A 99 8.45 -7.61 5.33
C ALA A 99 7.13 -7.48 4.55
N LEU A 100 6.96 -8.28 3.49
CA LEU A 100 5.71 -8.36 2.72
C LEU A 100 4.52 -8.85 3.56
N VAL A 101 4.72 -9.87 4.41
CA VAL A 101 3.67 -10.34 5.33
C VAL A 101 3.28 -9.25 6.33
N THR A 102 4.26 -8.54 6.89
CA THR A 102 4.01 -7.43 7.82
C THR A 102 3.26 -6.29 7.12
N TRP A 103 3.63 -5.97 5.89
CA TRP A 103 2.97 -4.97 5.06
C TRP A 103 1.52 -5.37 4.75
N CYS A 104 1.30 -6.64 4.35
CA CYS A 104 -0.02 -7.20 4.12
C CYS A 104 -0.90 -7.11 5.38
N ALA A 105 -0.37 -7.53 6.54
CA ALA A 105 -1.09 -7.51 7.80
C ALA A 105 -1.52 -6.09 8.21
N GLY A 106 -0.61 -5.11 8.12
CA GLY A 106 -0.94 -3.71 8.42
C GLY A 106 -1.98 -3.13 7.45
N THR A 107 -1.85 -3.44 6.16
CA THR A 107 -2.81 -3.00 5.14
C THR A 107 -4.18 -3.63 5.32
N ALA A 108 -4.24 -4.92 5.65
CA ALA A 108 -5.48 -5.65 5.95
C ALA A 108 -6.16 -5.11 7.20
N LEU A 109 -5.41 -4.83 8.27
CA LEU A 109 -5.92 -4.21 9.49
C LEU A 109 -6.54 -2.84 9.18
N ALA A 110 -5.85 -2.00 8.40
CA ALA A 110 -6.36 -0.71 7.96
C ALA A 110 -7.63 -0.87 7.10
N ALA A 111 -7.67 -1.86 6.21
CA ALA A 111 -8.85 -2.16 5.38
C ALA A 111 -10.08 -2.48 6.23
N VAL A 112 -9.92 -3.26 7.30
CA VAL A 112 -10.98 -3.62 8.24
C VAL A 112 -11.42 -2.39 9.04
N ALA A 113 -10.48 -1.67 9.65
CA ALA A 113 -10.76 -0.52 10.51
C ALA A 113 -11.48 0.60 9.74
N LEU A 114 -11.04 0.86 8.50
CA LEU A 114 -11.54 1.95 7.65
C LEU A 114 -12.67 1.50 6.70
N ARG A 115 -13.01 0.20 6.73
CA ARG A 115 -14.00 -0.47 5.86
C ARG A 115 -13.82 -0.07 4.39
N SER A 116 -12.59 -0.15 3.90
CA SER A 116 -12.22 0.31 2.55
C SER A 116 -12.05 -0.85 1.58
N SER A 117 -12.81 -0.81 0.47
CA SER A 117 -12.69 -1.79 -0.60
C SER A 117 -11.32 -1.71 -1.31
N PRO A 118 -10.82 -0.54 -1.71
CA PRO A 118 -9.48 -0.43 -2.31
C PRO A 118 -8.35 -0.95 -1.43
N LEU A 119 -8.38 -0.69 -0.13
CA LEU A 119 -7.36 -1.24 0.79
C LEU A 119 -7.42 -2.77 0.87
N THR A 120 -8.62 -3.36 0.76
CA THR A 120 -8.75 -4.82 0.73
C THR A 120 -8.11 -5.39 -0.53
N VAL A 121 -8.34 -4.75 -1.67
CA VAL A 121 -7.71 -5.14 -2.94
C VAL A 121 -6.19 -4.99 -2.86
N ALA A 122 -5.69 -3.90 -2.28
CA ALA A 122 -4.27 -3.70 -2.06
C ALA A 122 -3.65 -4.80 -1.17
N ALA A 123 -4.32 -5.16 -0.07
CA ALA A 123 -3.87 -6.24 0.80
C ALA A 123 -3.78 -7.59 0.07
N VAL A 124 -4.75 -7.90 -0.80
CA VAL A 124 -4.71 -9.11 -1.66
C VAL A 124 -3.53 -9.04 -2.62
N GLY A 125 -3.31 -7.90 -3.30
CA GLY A 125 -2.17 -7.74 -4.20
C GLY A 125 -0.81 -7.87 -3.51
N ILE A 126 -0.69 -7.41 -2.25
CA ILE A 126 0.53 -7.60 -1.45
C ILE A 126 0.70 -9.08 -1.07
N ALA A 127 -0.38 -9.79 -0.71
CA ALA A 127 -0.34 -11.22 -0.46
C ALA A 127 0.06 -12.02 -1.71
N ASP A 128 -0.41 -11.61 -2.89
CA ASP A 128 -0.01 -12.22 -4.17
C ASP A 128 1.47 -11.98 -4.47
N ALA A 129 1.97 -10.77 -4.22
CA ALA A 129 3.39 -10.47 -4.37
C ALA A 129 4.25 -11.35 -3.44
N TRP A 130 3.79 -11.57 -2.21
CA TRP A 130 4.44 -12.49 -1.27
C TRP A 130 4.42 -13.94 -1.77
N LEU A 131 3.27 -14.41 -2.28
CA LEU A 131 3.12 -15.75 -2.85
C LEU A 131 4.07 -15.95 -4.04
N VAL A 132 4.12 -14.99 -4.97
CA VAL A 132 5.01 -15.02 -6.14
C VAL A 132 6.47 -15.03 -5.69
N LEU A 133 6.86 -14.19 -4.74
CA LEU A 133 8.24 -14.15 -4.25
C LEU A 133 8.68 -15.51 -3.67
N LYS A 134 7.84 -16.15 -2.85
CA LYS A 134 8.12 -17.49 -2.30
C LYS A 134 7.99 -18.62 -3.33
N GLY A 135 6.97 -18.55 -4.19
CA GLY A 135 6.64 -19.57 -5.20
C GLY A 135 7.58 -19.58 -6.40
N PHE A 136 8.18 -18.46 -6.78
CA PHE A 136 9.29 -18.45 -7.75
C PHE A 136 10.65 -18.66 -7.07
N GLY A 137 10.79 -18.35 -5.77
CA GLY A 137 11.93 -18.79 -4.94
C GLY A 137 11.99 -20.32 -4.75
N PHE A 138 10.92 -21.02 -5.10
CA PHE A 138 10.74 -22.48 -5.05
C PHE A 138 11.79 -23.28 -5.84
N TYR A 139 12.48 -22.66 -6.81
CA TYR A 139 13.58 -23.33 -7.52
C TYR A 139 14.78 -23.66 -6.62
N TRP A 140 14.86 -23.12 -5.39
CA TRP A 140 16.05 -23.32 -4.53
C TRP A 140 15.80 -23.93 -3.15
N HIS A 141 14.63 -23.78 -2.50
CA HIS A 141 14.36 -24.39 -1.18
C HIS A 141 12.88 -24.78 -0.98
N ALA A 142 12.65 -26.03 -0.56
CA ALA A 142 11.37 -26.73 -0.54
C ALA A 142 10.52 -26.45 0.72
N GLU A 143 9.96 -25.24 0.86
CA GLU A 143 8.87 -25.01 1.81
C GLU A 143 7.68 -24.34 1.11
N THR A 144 6.60 -25.11 0.90
CA THR A 144 5.34 -24.57 0.42
C THR A 144 4.74 -23.66 1.50
N PRO A 145 4.39 -22.40 1.19
CA PRO A 145 3.90 -21.46 2.19
C PRO A 145 2.45 -21.78 2.56
N HIS A 146 2.23 -22.79 3.43
CA HIS A 146 0.91 -23.16 3.95
C HIS A 146 0.17 -21.99 4.63
N LEU A 147 0.94 -21.02 5.15
CA LEU A 147 0.43 -19.78 5.72
C LEU A 147 -0.38 -18.95 4.72
N PHE A 148 -0.14 -19.09 3.41
CA PHE A 148 -0.90 -18.40 2.37
C PHE A 148 -2.39 -18.76 2.40
N ILE A 149 -2.74 -20.02 2.67
CA ILE A 149 -4.14 -20.44 2.76
C ILE A 149 -4.85 -19.71 3.92
N VAL A 150 -4.17 -19.55 5.05
CA VAL A 150 -4.70 -18.81 6.21
C VAL A 150 -4.90 -17.34 5.84
N VAL A 151 -3.91 -16.71 5.21
CA VAL A 151 -3.99 -15.32 4.74
C VAL A 151 -5.14 -15.15 3.74
N ALA A 152 -5.28 -16.06 2.79
CA ALA A 152 -6.34 -16.04 1.78
C ALA A 152 -7.74 -16.15 2.42
N ILE A 153 -7.93 -17.05 3.40
CA ILE A 153 -9.20 -17.18 4.14
C ILE A 153 -9.52 -15.88 4.91
N VAL A 154 -8.52 -15.29 5.56
CA VAL A 154 -8.69 -14.03 6.30
C VAL A 154 -9.06 -12.89 5.34
N LEU A 155 -8.33 -12.73 4.24
CA LEU A 155 -8.62 -11.71 3.23
C LEU A 155 -9.98 -11.92 2.55
N PHE A 156 -10.38 -13.18 2.35
CA PHE A 156 -11.71 -13.53 1.87
C PHE A 156 -12.78 -13.06 2.86
N ALA A 157 -12.63 -13.33 4.16
CA ALA A 157 -13.55 -12.84 5.18
C ALA A 157 -13.62 -11.30 5.23
N ILE A 158 -12.46 -10.63 5.15
CA ILE A 158 -12.36 -9.16 5.11
C ILE A 158 -13.10 -8.60 3.89
N SER A 159 -13.06 -9.29 2.73
CA SER A 159 -13.78 -8.86 1.52
C SER A 159 -15.32 -8.84 1.70
N PHE A 160 -15.87 -9.66 2.59
CA PHE A 160 -17.29 -9.58 2.95
C PHE A 160 -17.57 -8.36 3.82
N TRP A 161 -16.68 -8.07 4.77
CA TRP A 161 -16.77 -6.93 5.66
C TRP A 161 -16.68 -5.58 4.92
N THR A 162 -15.79 -5.49 3.94
CA THR A 162 -15.60 -4.29 3.10
C THR A 162 -16.50 -4.25 1.86
N ARG A 163 -17.35 -5.28 1.67
CA ARG A 163 -18.26 -5.45 0.52
C ARG A 163 -17.56 -5.37 -0.85
N SER A 164 -16.27 -5.68 -0.92
CA SER A 164 -15.50 -5.59 -2.16
C SER A 164 -15.71 -6.82 -3.04
N ARG A 165 -16.37 -6.64 -4.20
CA ARG A 165 -16.49 -7.71 -5.22
C ARG A 165 -15.17 -7.99 -5.92
N ALA A 166 -14.38 -6.95 -6.21
CA ALA A 166 -13.08 -7.09 -6.86
C ALA A 166 -12.11 -7.92 -6.00
N ALA A 167 -12.05 -7.66 -4.69
CA ALA A 167 -11.19 -8.43 -3.79
C ALA A 167 -11.55 -9.92 -3.75
N ARG A 168 -12.84 -10.28 -3.84
CA ARG A 168 -13.25 -11.70 -3.89
C ARG A 168 -12.73 -12.42 -5.12
N HIS A 169 -12.90 -11.80 -6.29
CA HIS A 169 -12.41 -12.38 -7.53
C HIS A 169 -10.89 -12.52 -7.51
N LEU A 170 -10.19 -11.50 -6.99
CA LEU A 170 -8.73 -11.57 -6.84
C LEU A 170 -8.32 -12.70 -5.91
N VAL A 171 -8.90 -12.82 -4.71
CA VAL A 171 -8.57 -13.92 -3.79
C VAL A 171 -8.78 -15.30 -4.43
N ILE A 172 -9.84 -15.48 -5.21
CA ILE A 172 -10.08 -16.74 -5.92
C ILE A 172 -8.96 -16.99 -6.96
N LEU A 173 -8.59 -15.97 -7.73
CA LEU A 173 -7.48 -16.06 -8.69
C LEU A 173 -6.15 -16.36 -7.98
N SER A 174 -5.91 -15.75 -6.82
CA SER A 174 -4.73 -16.00 -5.99
C SER A 174 -4.65 -17.45 -5.49
N VAL A 175 -5.79 -18.04 -5.11
CA VAL A 175 -5.86 -19.47 -4.74
C VAL A 175 -5.60 -20.37 -5.94
N ILE A 176 -6.10 -20.04 -7.13
CA ILE A 176 -5.79 -20.78 -8.35
C ILE A 176 -4.29 -20.71 -8.66
N LEU A 177 -3.69 -19.51 -8.55
CA LEU A 177 -2.25 -19.33 -8.72
C LEU A 177 -1.44 -20.17 -7.73
N TYR A 178 -1.85 -20.21 -6.46
CA TYR A 178 -1.24 -21.05 -5.43
C TYR A 178 -1.31 -22.54 -5.75
N LEU A 179 -2.36 -23.02 -6.42
CA LEU A 179 -2.49 -24.43 -6.83
C LEU A 179 -1.62 -24.78 -8.05
N VAL A 180 -1.19 -23.79 -8.82
CA VAL A 180 -0.38 -23.97 -10.04
C VAL A 180 1.12 -23.89 -9.75
N LEU A 181 1.51 -23.15 -8.71
CA LEU A 181 2.88 -23.03 -8.19
C LEU A 181 3.26 -24.26 -7.35
#